data_AF-A0A1M4YF71-F1
#
_entry.id   AF-A0A1M4YF71-F1
#
_cell.length_a   1.000
_cell.length_b   1.000
_cell.length_c   1.000
_cell.angle_alpha   90.00
_cell.angle_beta   90.00
_cell.angle_gamma   90.00
#
_symmetry.space_group_name_H-M   'P 1'
#
loop_
_entity.id
_entity.type
_entity.pdbx_description
1 polymer ?
#
loop_
_entity_poly.entity_id
_entity_poly.type
_entity_poly.pdbx_seq_one_letter_code
_entity_poly.pdbx_strand_id
1 'polypeptide(L)'
;MKIRYLFGLMLSLLLIISGCSMITDLNNSIDYVTKATEYINKMNSYSQEIPPLFEKAATDPSSLSQLQTKLQTMKTDIQNFDNLNPPDFAANIHQSIKDKNQAILGLIDTSLADLKDGKVTIENISQLPIFKTIQELNGFLNQLQQLQQ
;
A
#
# COMPACT_ATOMS: atom_id res chain seq x y z
N MET A 1 27.48 40.12 31.98
CA MET A 1 28.05 38.80 31.62
C MET A 1 26.89 37.92 31.15
N LYS A 2 26.58 37.87 29.86
CA LYS A 2 27.07 36.90 28.85
C LYS A 2 26.81 35.42 29.23
N ILE A 3 25.67 34.90 28.77
CA ILE A 3 25.34 33.53 28.31
C ILE A 3 24.00 33.76 27.58
N ARG A 4 23.89 33.97 26.26
CA ARG A 4 24.44 33.32 25.07
C ARG A 4 24.07 31.84 24.97
N TYR A 5 22.88 31.66 24.38
CA TYR A 5 22.52 30.67 23.38
C TYR A 5 21.86 29.36 23.83
N LEU A 6 20.91 28.95 22.97
CA LEU A 6 20.42 27.59 22.76
C LEU A 6 19.63 26.98 23.92
N PHE A 7 18.40 27.45 24.13
CA PHE A 7 17.32 26.50 24.42
C PHE A 7 16.58 26.25 23.10
N GLY A 8 17.26 25.50 22.24
CA GLY A 8 16.77 25.09 20.94
C GLY A 8 15.53 24.21 21.12
N LEU A 9 14.44 24.69 20.53
CA LEU A 9 13.37 23.94 19.89
C LEU A 9 13.70 22.46 19.67
N MET A 10 13.45 21.60 20.66
CA MET A 10 13.56 20.16 20.51
C MET A 10 12.43 19.46 21.28
N LEU A 11 11.21 19.52 20.73
CA LEU A 11 10.11 18.67 21.20
C LEU A 11 9.10 18.32 20.11
N SER A 12 9.58 17.97 18.91
CA SER A 12 8.67 17.57 17.82
C SER A 12 9.33 16.55 16.89
N LEU A 13 9.63 15.35 17.39
CA LEU A 13 10.04 14.22 16.53
C LEU A 13 9.79 12.82 17.16
N LEU A 14 8.75 12.69 18.01
CA LEU A 14 8.35 11.39 18.58
C LEU A 14 7.17 10.72 17.83
N LEU A 15 6.91 11.05 16.56
CA LEU A 15 5.74 10.51 15.84
C LEU A 15 6.06 9.60 14.64
N ILE A 16 7.24 8.97 14.56
CA ILE A 16 7.50 8.04 13.45
C ILE A 16 8.34 6.83 13.87
N ILE A 17 8.01 6.14 14.97
CA ILE A 17 8.46 4.75 15.16
C ILE A 17 7.38 3.95 15.90
N SER A 18 6.28 3.67 15.22
CA SER A 18 5.36 2.61 15.63
C SER A 18 4.75 2.01 14.37
N GLY A 19 5.52 1.13 13.73
CA GLY A 19 5.08 0.51 12.49
C GLY A 19 5.99 -0.55 11.87
N CYS A 20 7.17 -0.86 12.41
CA CYS A 20 7.74 -2.21 12.22
C CYS A 20 7.22 -3.06 13.36
N SER A 21 5.94 -3.44 13.28
CA SER A 21 5.42 -4.52 14.11
C SER A 21 6.36 -5.70 13.94
N MET A 22 6.87 -6.21 15.05
CA MET A 22 7.53 -7.51 15.11
C MET A 22 6.76 -8.51 14.26
N ILE A 23 7.31 -8.86 13.10
CA ILE A 23 6.85 -9.99 12.31
C ILE A 23 7.36 -11.20 13.08
N THR A 24 6.50 -11.69 13.97
CA THR A 24 6.74 -12.92 14.69
C THR A 24 6.59 -14.03 13.65
N ASP A 25 7.71 -14.66 13.27
CA ASP A 25 7.77 -15.82 12.36
C ASP A 25 7.00 -17.02 12.97
N LEU A 26 5.67 -17.01 12.84
CA LEU A 26 4.82 -18.17 13.08
C LEU A 26 4.37 -18.68 11.72
N ASN A 27 5.20 -19.56 11.14
CA ASN A 27 5.05 -20.11 9.81
C ASN A 27 3.95 -21.19 9.74
N ASN A 28 2.72 -20.84 10.12
CA ASN A 28 1.56 -21.73 10.06
C ASN A 28 0.78 -21.48 8.76
N SER A 29 0.46 -22.56 8.03
CA SER A 29 -0.29 -22.54 6.76
C SER A 29 -1.59 -21.72 6.81
N ILE A 30 -2.35 -21.86 7.90
CA ILE A 30 -3.63 -21.16 8.13
C ILE A 30 -3.40 -19.65 8.28
N ASP A 31 -2.30 -19.26 8.93
CA ASP A 31 -1.95 -17.86 9.17
C ASP A 31 -1.57 -17.18 7.85
N TYR A 32 -0.80 -17.85 6.98
CA TYR A 32 -0.47 -17.30 5.66
C TYR A 32 -1.72 -17.07 4.80
N VAL A 33 -2.60 -18.05 4.68
CA VAL A 33 -3.80 -17.89 3.81
C VAL A 33 -4.71 -16.77 4.33
N THR A 34 -4.87 -16.67 5.65
CA THR A 34 -5.62 -15.58 6.29
C THR A 34 -5.01 -14.22 5.95
N LYS A 35 -3.70 -14.05 6.19
CA LYS A 35 -2.97 -12.81 5.89
C LYS A 35 -3.03 -12.43 4.40
N ALA A 36 -2.91 -13.41 3.50
CA ALA A 36 -3.01 -13.16 2.07
C ALA A 36 -4.42 -12.75 1.64
N THR A 37 -5.45 -13.35 2.24
CA THR A 37 -6.84 -12.97 2.00
C THR A 37 -7.14 -11.56 2.52
N GLU A 38 -6.70 -11.24 3.73
CA GLU A 38 -6.81 -9.90 4.32
C GLU A 38 -6.09 -8.85 3.47
N TYR A 39 -4.88 -9.17 3.01
CA TYR A 39 -4.12 -8.31 2.10
C TYR A 39 -4.91 -8.01 0.82
N ILE A 40 -5.40 -9.03 0.10
CA ILE A 40 -6.16 -8.82 -1.14
C ILE A 40 -7.43 -8.00 -0.89
N ASN A 41 -8.14 -8.26 0.22
CA ASN A 41 -9.31 -7.47 0.60
C ASN A 41 -8.96 -6.00 0.90
N LYS A 42 -7.81 -5.75 1.51
CA LYS A 42 -7.30 -4.38 1.72
C LYS A 42 -6.99 -3.71 0.38
N MET A 43 -6.38 -4.42 -0.56
CA MET A 43 -6.15 -3.94 -1.93
C MET A 43 -7.46 -3.55 -2.63
N ASN A 44 -8.53 -4.33 -2.44
CA ASN A 44 -9.85 -3.97 -2.95
C ASN A 44 -10.42 -2.70 -2.31
N SER A 45 -10.23 -2.50 -1.01
CA SER A 45 -10.68 -1.27 -0.34
C SER A 45 -9.98 -0.04 -0.93
N TYR A 46 -8.67 -0.14 -1.22
CA TYR A 46 -7.93 0.92 -1.93
C TYR A 46 -8.57 1.28 -3.27
N SER A 47 -9.07 0.30 -4.03
CA SER A 47 -9.75 0.55 -5.31
C SER A 47 -11.05 1.34 -5.18
N GLN A 48 -11.69 1.31 -4.00
CA GLN A 48 -12.93 2.04 -3.73
C GLN A 48 -12.65 3.42 -3.13
N GLU A 49 -11.59 3.53 -2.32
CA GLU A 49 -11.27 4.75 -1.57
C GLU A 49 -10.44 5.77 -2.36
N ILE A 50 -9.58 5.31 -3.28
CA ILE A 50 -8.68 6.19 -4.04
C ILE A 50 -9.43 7.08 -5.06
N PRO A 51 -10.37 6.57 -5.88
CA PRO A 51 -11.06 7.39 -6.89
C PRO A 51 -11.69 8.69 -6.33
N PRO A 52 -12.49 8.67 -5.25
CA PRO A 52 -13.12 9.90 -4.76
C PRO A 52 -12.12 10.90 -4.14
N LEU A 53 -11.00 10.44 -3.59
CA LEU A 53 -9.94 11.33 -3.10
C LEU A 53 -9.25 12.03 -4.27
N PHE A 54 -9.03 11.29 -5.35
CA PHE A 54 -8.38 11.80 -6.53
C PHE A 54 -9.24 12.84 -7.25
N GLU A 55 -10.53 12.57 -7.47
CA GLU A 55 -11.46 13.53 -8.07
C GLU A 55 -11.45 14.89 -7.36
N LYS A 56 -11.32 14.88 -6.03
CA LYS A 56 -11.28 16.08 -5.19
C LYS A 56 -9.90 16.73 -5.13
N ALA A 57 -8.82 15.98 -5.35
CA ALA A 57 -7.44 16.46 -5.22
C ALA A 57 -7.09 17.61 -6.17
N ALA A 58 -7.83 17.77 -7.28
CA ALA A 58 -7.65 18.88 -8.22
C ALA A 58 -8.08 20.25 -7.64
N THR A 59 -9.01 20.27 -6.69
CA THR A 59 -9.61 21.50 -6.15
C THR A 59 -9.52 21.61 -4.63
N ASP A 60 -9.16 20.53 -3.94
CA ASP A 60 -9.03 20.47 -2.48
C ASP A 60 -7.63 19.95 -2.08
N PRO A 61 -6.75 20.83 -1.56
CA PRO A 61 -5.43 20.45 -1.06
C PRO A 61 -5.46 19.38 0.05
N SER A 62 -6.53 19.32 0.85
CA SER A 62 -6.67 18.28 1.89
C SER A 62 -6.87 16.91 1.25
N SER A 63 -7.73 16.81 0.25
CA SER A 63 -7.95 15.58 -0.52
C SER A 63 -6.69 15.13 -1.26
N LEU A 64 -5.88 16.05 -1.77
CA LEU A 64 -4.57 15.74 -2.37
C LEU A 64 -3.61 15.11 -1.34
N SER A 65 -3.50 15.69 -0.14
CA SER A 65 -2.67 15.15 0.94
C SER A 65 -3.14 13.76 1.40
N GLN A 66 -4.45 13.55 1.51
CA GLN A 66 -5.04 12.25 1.84
C GLN A 66 -4.77 11.21 0.75
N LEU A 67 -4.89 11.58 -0.52
CA LEU A 67 -4.56 10.72 -1.65
C LEU A 67 -3.09 10.27 -1.59
N GLN A 68 -2.16 11.21 -1.43
CA GLN A 68 -0.73 10.89 -1.30
C GLN A 68 -0.46 9.94 -0.13
N THR A 69 -1.08 10.19 1.01
CA THR A 69 -0.98 9.33 2.20
C THR A 69 -1.53 7.93 1.92
N LYS A 70 -2.67 7.82 1.25
CA LYS A 70 -3.30 6.53 0.91
C LYS A 70 -2.42 5.72 -0.05
N LEU A 71 -1.86 6.36 -1.07
CA LEU A 71 -0.91 5.75 -2.01
C LEU A 71 0.37 5.27 -1.32
N GLN A 72 0.94 6.07 -0.40
CA GLN A 72 2.10 5.64 0.39
C GLN A 72 1.78 4.48 1.32
N THR A 73 0.61 4.51 1.96
CA THR A 73 0.16 3.41 2.83
C THR A 73 0.02 2.12 2.03
N MET A 74 -0.54 2.21 0.82
CA MET A 74 -0.67 1.06 -0.09
C MET A 74 0.71 0.48 -0.47
N LYS A 75 1.73 1.32 -0.70
CA LYS A 75 3.11 0.84 -0.90
C LYS A 75 3.63 0.07 0.31
N THR A 76 3.42 0.60 1.51
CA THR A 76 3.83 -0.07 2.75
C THR A 76 3.14 -1.42 2.92
N ASP A 77 1.84 -1.51 2.63
CA ASP A 77 1.10 -2.78 2.72
C ASP A 77 1.59 -3.81 1.71
N ILE A 78 1.87 -3.38 0.47
CA ILE A 78 2.50 -4.22 -0.54
C ILE A 78 3.84 -4.77 -0.03
N GLN A 79 4.71 -3.89 0.49
CA GLN A 79 6.02 -4.30 0.98
C GLN A 79 5.92 -5.26 2.17
N ASN A 80 4.97 -5.02 3.08
CA ASN A 80 4.71 -5.91 4.21
C ASN A 80 4.26 -7.29 3.73
N PHE A 81 3.36 -7.36 2.74
CA PHE A 81 2.94 -8.62 2.15
C PHE A 81 4.10 -9.32 1.42
N ASP A 82 4.84 -8.61 0.56
CA ASP A 82 5.95 -9.17 -0.24
C ASP A 82 7.06 -9.79 0.63
N ASN A 83 7.18 -9.33 1.87
CA ASN A 83 8.13 -9.79 2.88
C ASN A 83 7.60 -10.94 3.77
N LEU A 84 6.35 -11.36 3.61
CA LEU A 84 5.87 -12.57 4.26
C LEU A 84 6.68 -13.77 3.75
N ASN A 85 6.99 -14.68 4.67
CA ASN A 85 7.58 -15.98 4.34
C ASN A 85 6.42 -16.94 4.01
N PRO A 86 6.22 -17.32 2.73
CA PRO A 86 5.19 -18.28 2.40
C PRO A 86 5.66 -19.69 2.79
N PRO A 87 4.76 -20.59 3.22
CA PRO A 87 5.06 -22.01 3.25
C PRO A 87 5.20 -22.58 1.83
N ASP A 88 5.90 -23.71 1.67
CA ASP A 88 6.26 -24.28 0.36
C ASP A 88 5.05 -24.47 -0.57
N PHE A 89 3.92 -24.93 -0.04
CA PHE A 89 2.70 -25.16 -0.83
C PHE A 89 2.10 -23.85 -1.38
N ALA A 90 2.42 -22.70 -0.80
CA ALA A 90 1.94 -21.38 -1.20
C ALA A 90 3.00 -20.53 -1.93
N ALA A 91 4.22 -21.03 -2.11
CA ALA A 91 5.32 -20.26 -2.72
C ALA A 91 4.96 -19.72 -4.12
N ASN A 92 4.31 -20.53 -4.95
CA ASN A 92 3.94 -20.13 -6.31
C ASN A 92 2.87 -19.02 -6.34
N ILE A 93 1.86 -19.12 -5.48
CA ILE A 93 0.83 -18.08 -5.40
C ILE A 93 1.37 -16.80 -4.76
N HIS A 94 2.25 -16.92 -3.76
CA HIS A 94 2.95 -15.77 -3.18
C HIS A 94 3.72 -15.02 -4.26
N GLN A 95 4.52 -15.73 -5.06
CA GLN A 95 5.28 -15.13 -6.15
C GLN A 95 4.36 -14.46 -7.18
N SER A 96 3.24 -15.09 -7.53
CA SER A 96 2.27 -14.50 -8.47
C SER A 96 1.65 -13.21 -7.93
N ILE A 97 1.38 -13.14 -6.62
CA ILE A 97 0.89 -11.91 -5.97
C ILE A 97 2.01 -10.85 -5.96
N LYS A 98 3.26 -11.23 -5.63
CA LYS A 98 4.42 -10.32 -5.67
C LYS A 98 4.61 -9.70 -7.05
N ASP A 99 4.46 -10.46 -8.12
CA ASP A 99 4.61 -9.94 -9.48
C ASP A 99 3.55 -8.87 -9.80
N LYS A 100 2.30 -9.06 -9.35
CA LYS A 100 1.25 -8.04 -9.46
C LYS A 100 1.55 -6.83 -8.57
N ASN A 101 2.05 -7.05 -7.38
CA ASN A 101 2.46 -6.01 -6.45
C ASN A 101 3.55 -5.11 -7.03
N GLN A 102 4.54 -5.67 -7.72
CA GLN A 102 5.58 -4.88 -8.41
C GLN A 102 4.98 -3.98 -9.49
N ALA A 103 4.02 -4.48 -10.27
CA ALA A 103 3.31 -3.66 -11.26
C ALA A 103 2.53 -2.52 -10.59
N ILE A 104 1.85 -2.81 -9.48
CA ILE A 104 1.12 -1.80 -8.70
C ILE A 104 2.07 -0.73 -8.14
N LEU A 105 3.23 -1.12 -7.57
CA LEU A 105 4.22 -0.19 -7.05
C LEU A 105 4.70 0.80 -8.12
N GLY A 106 5.02 0.30 -9.33
CA GLY A 106 5.43 1.16 -10.44
C GLY A 106 4.35 2.17 -10.85
N LEU A 107 3.08 1.76 -10.81
CA LEU A 107 1.94 2.63 -11.10
C LEU A 107 1.71 3.67 -10.00
N ILE A 108 1.89 3.30 -8.73
CA ILE A 108 1.84 4.25 -7.60
C ILE A 108 2.95 5.29 -7.74
N ASP A 109 4.18 4.86 -8.02
CA ASP A 109 5.33 5.77 -8.16
C ASP A 109 5.13 6.76 -9.30
N THR A 110 4.62 6.28 -10.45
CA THR A 110 4.25 7.14 -11.58
C THR A 110 3.16 8.14 -11.17
N SER A 111 2.10 7.67 -10.50
CA SER A 111 0.99 8.53 -10.06
C SER A 111 1.43 9.61 -9.08
N LEU A 112 2.29 9.28 -8.11
CA LEU A 112 2.84 10.24 -7.16
C LEU A 112 3.72 11.29 -7.84
N ALA A 113 4.49 10.89 -8.86
CA ALA A 113 5.29 11.82 -9.66
C ALA A 113 4.39 12.79 -10.46
N ASP A 114 3.35 12.27 -11.13
CA ASP A 114 2.42 13.09 -11.90
C ASP A 114 1.63 14.07 -11.02
N LEU A 115 1.24 13.64 -9.82
CA LEU A 115 0.58 14.49 -8.81
C LEU A 115 1.50 15.64 -8.37
N LYS A 116 2.80 15.38 -8.19
CA LYS A 116 3.79 16.39 -7.82
C LYS A 116 4.02 17.42 -8.94
N ASP A 117 4.03 16.95 -10.18
CA ASP A 117 4.24 17.79 -11.36
C ASP A 117 2.96 18.52 -11.81
N GLY A 118 1.81 18.28 -11.15
CA GLY A 118 0.52 18.87 -11.53
C GLY A 118 -0.01 18.39 -12.88
N LYS A 119 0.49 17.25 -13.40
CA LYS A 119 0.17 16.72 -14.74
C LYS A 119 -1.10 15.88 -14.78
N VAL A 120 -1.83 15.86 -13.68
CA VAL A 120 -2.91 14.93 -13.43
C VAL A 120 -4.24 15.49 -13.93
N THR A 121 -4.92 14.73 -14.81
CA THR A 121 -6.28 15.00 -15.28
C THR A 121 -7.26 13.94 -14.75
N ILE A 122 -8.52 14.34 -14.53
CA ILE A 122 -9.56 13.45 -13.99
C ILE A 122 -9.83 12.24 -14.92
N GLU A 123 -9.71 12.41 -16.23
CA GLU A 123 -9.92 11.33 -17.21
C GLU A 123 -8.86 10.21 -17.15
N ASN A 124 -7.64 10.51 -16.68
CA ASN A 124 -6.58 9.50 -16.60
C ASN A 124 -6.80 8.47 -15.47
N ILE A 125 -7.66 8.78 -14.49
CA ILE A 125 -7.78 8.05 -13.21
C ILE A 125 -8.58 6.78 -13.35
N SER A 126 -9.80 6.89 -13.88
CA SER A 126 -10.75 5.78 -13.97
C SER A 126 -10.23 4.65 -14.87
N GLN A 127 -9.19 4.94 -15.64
CA GLN A 127 -8.49 4.02 -16.51
C GLN A 127 -7.07 3.70 -16.04
N LEU A 128 -6.67 4.13 -14.83
CA LEU A 128 -5.36 3.79 -14.31
C LEU A 128 -5.22 2.26 -14.29
N PRO A 129 -4.13 1.74 -14.86
CA PRO A 129 -3.88 0.30 -14.86
C PRO A 129 -3.89 -0.31 -13.45
N ILE A 130 -3.70 0.52 -12.41
CA ILE A 130 -3.64 0.09 -11.01
C ILE A 130 -4.92 -0.63 -10.57
N PHE A 131 -6.09 -0.12 -10.96
CA PHE A 131 -7.37 -0.72 -10.58
C PHE A 131 -7.57 -2.07 -11.26
N LYS A 132 -7.16 -2.17 -12.53
CA LYS A 132 -7.16 -3.44 -13.25
C LYS A 132 -6.23 -4.46 -12.57
N THR A 133 -5.01 -4.05 -12.22
CA THR A 133 -4.07 -4.95 -11.54
C THR A 133 -4.56 -5.37 -10.16
N ILE A 134 -5.24 -4.50 -9.41
CA ILE A 134 -5.90 -4.87 -8.15
C ILE A 134 -7.04 -5.87 -8.41
N GLN A 135 -7.84 -5.69 -9.45
CA GLN A 135 -8.87 -6.68 -9.78
C GLN A 135 -8.28 -8.05 -10.13
N GLU A 136 -7.12 -8.08 -10.76
CA GLU A 136 -6.40 -9.34 -11.02
C GLU A 136 -5.98 -10.05 -9.73
N LEU A 137 -5.74 -9.32 -8.62
CA LEU A 137 -5.47 -9.93 -7.31
C LEU A 137 -6.66 -10.75 -6.79
N ASN A 138 -7.90 -10.36 -7.12
CA ASN A 138 -9.08 -11.12 -6.73
C ASN A 138 -9.13 -12.52 -7.31
N GLY A 139 -8.47 -12.73 -8.46
CA GLY A 139 -8.31 -14.05 -9.06
C GLY A 139 -7.57 -15.03 -8.15
N PHE A 140 -6.75 -14.54 -7.22
CA PHE A 140 -6.00 -15.37 -6.28
C PHE A 140 -6.80 -15.78 -5.04
N LEU A 141 -7.93 -15.13 -4.72
CA LEU A 141 -8.75 -15.49 -3.56
C LEU A 141 -9.24 -16.94 -3.62
N ASN A 142 -9.72 -17.38 -4.78
CA ASN A 142 -10.17 -18.75 -4.98
C ASN A 142 -9.02 -19.75 -4.84
N GLN A 143 -7.83 -19.40 -5.36
CA GLN A 143 -6.65 -20.25 -5.26
C GLN A 143 -6.17 -20.36 -3.81
N LEU A 144 -6.17 -19.25 -3.06
CA LEU A 144 -5.86 -19.23 -1.63
C LEU A 144 -6.81 -20.10 -0.80
N GLN A 145 -8.11 -20.05 -1.09
CA GLN A 145 -9.12 -20.89 -0.43
C GLN A 145 -8.88 -22.39 -0.68
N GLN A 146 -8.43 -22.76 -1.87
CA GLN A 146 -8.09 -24.16 -2.19
C GLN A 146 -6.88 -24.67 -1.40
N LEU A 147 -6.01 -23.80 -0.89
CA LEU A 147 -4.88 -24.20 -0.05
C LEU A 147 -5.28 -24.51 1.40
N GLN A 148 -6.51 -24.19 1.81
CA GLN A 148 -7.04 -24.54 3.14
C GLN A 148 -7.70 -25.92 3.18
N GLN A 149 -7.90 -26.55 2.01
CA GLN A 149 -8.56 -27.86 1.86
C GLN A 149 -7.54 -28.98 1.80
#